data_AF-A0A7S1JP12-F1
#
_entry.id   AF-A0A7S1JP12-F1
#
_cell.length_a   1.000
_cell.length_b   1.000
_cell.length_c   1.000
_cell.angle_alpha   90.00
_cell.angle_beta   90.00
_cell.angle_gamma   90.00
#
_symmetry.space_group_name_H-M   'P 1'
#
loop_
_entity.id
_entity.type
_entity.pdbx_description
1 polymer ?
#
loop_
_entity_poly.entity_id
_entity_poly.type
_entity_poly.pdbx_seq_one_letter_code
_entity_poly.pdbx_strand_id
1 'polypeptide(L)'
;RPQVRLQQRLTDQLHKFRFNELFKSLPPDSRARARLLSCQGPLSSGWLSAIPSSDSKTLNNFQYRHAVAGCLGIALPHATVSQRCICGGEVDKFGDHFYVCHTGRERVTRHNNMRNLFVRILAEADVPSNVEVPVQSLGVSAPDDNPNSQRIHIYCVIDGHDYLLDVTIAHPCRPDDSPIPFHRTVNRRSAQVPGGKTAELAEKDKIDKYGPTAQAAGFRFVPLAAETFGRWREKTVDFLKMLAERKPLA
;
A
#
# COMPACT_ATOMS: atom_id res chain seq x y z
N ARG A 1 -10.62 0.48 -43.43
CA ARG A 1 -10.15 -0.65 -42.57
C ARG A 1 -10.63 -0.38 -41.15
N PRO A 2 -11.27 -1.34 -40.45
CA PRO A 2 -11.71 -1.13 -39.07
C PRO A 2 -10.50 -0.88 -38.17
N GLN A 3 -10.52 0.21 -37.41
CA GLN A 3 -9.45 0.50 -36.45
C GLN A 3 -9.61 -0.42 -35.23
N VAL A 4 -8.63 -1.30 -35.04
CA VAL A 4 -8.58 -2.20 -33.88
C VAL A 4 -8.65 -1.39 -32.59
N ARG A 5 -9.56 -1.76 -31.67
CA ARG A 5 -9.74 -1.11 -30.35
C ARG A 5 -10.10 0.38 -30.40
N LEU A 6 -10.77 0.86 -31.47
CA LEU A 6 -11.17 2.26 -31.59
C LEU A 6 -11.96 2.77 -30.36
N GLN A 7 -12.99 2.04 -29.93
CA GLN A 7 -13.79 2.41 -28.76
C GLN A 7 -12.93 2.54 -27.48
N GLN A 8 -12.04 1.59 -27.23
CA GLN A 8 -11.14 1.62 -26.08
C GLN A 8 -10.23 2.85 -26.15
N ARG A 9 -9.61 3.12 -27.30
CA ARG A 9 -8.73 4.28 -27.49
C ARG A 9 -9.45 5.61 -27.24
N LEU A 10 -10.67 5.76 -27.75
CA LEU A 10 -11.50 6.95 -27.53
C LEU A 10 -11.91 7.09 -26.06
N THR A 11 -12.29 5.99 -25.42
CA THR A 11 -12.66 5.95 -23.99
C THR A 11 -11.47 6.32 -23.11
N ASP A 12 -10.28 5.79 -23.38
CA ASP A 12 -9.05 6.09 -22.66
C ASP A 12 -8.65 7.57 -22.80
N GLN A 13 -8.82 8.15 -24.01
CA GLN A 13 -8.58 9.57 -24.23
C GLN A 13 -9.58 10.44 -23.46
N LEU A 14 -10.87 10.08 -23.48
CA LEU A 14 -11.90 10.78 -22.73
C LEU A 14 -11.64 10.70 -21.21
N HIS A 15 -11.30 9.53 -20.68
CA HIS A 15 -10.96 9.35 -19.26
C HIS A 15 -9.72 10.17 -18.87
N LYS A 16 -8.68 10.20 -19.71
CA LYS A 16 -7.50 11.06 -19.47
C LYS A 16 -7.86 12.54 -19.47
N PHE A 17 -8.71 12.98 -20.39
CA PHE A 17 -9.19 14.35 -20.45
C PHE A 17 -9.98 14.71 -19.18
N ARG A 18 -10.98 13.90 -18.81
CA ARG A 18 -11.80 14.09 -17.60
C ARG A 18 -10.99 14.06 -16.32
N PHE A 19 -10.01 13.15 -16.23
CA PHE A 19 -9.08 13.11 -15.10
C PHE A 19 -8.30 14.43 -15.00
N ASN A 20 -7.76 14.94 -16.11
CA ASN A 20 -6.99 16.18 -16.11
C ASN A 20 -7.86 17.41 -15.76
N GLU A 21 -9.11 17.45 -16.22
CA GLU A 21 -10.07 18.51 -15.82
C GLU A 21 -10.30 18.49 -14.31
N LEU A 22 -10.69 17.33 -13.76
CA LEU A 22 -10.91 17.16 -12.32
C LEU A 22 -9.65 17.45 -11.50
N PHE A 23 -8.49 16.98 -11.96
CA PHE A 23 -7.23 17.15 -11.25
C PHE A 23 -6.79 18.62 -11.20
N LYS A 24 -7.05 19.40 -12.26
CA LYS A 24 -6.77 20.84 -12.33
C LYS A 24 -7.78 21.68 -11.54
N SER A 25 -9.02 21.21 -11.38
CA SER A 25 -10.03 21.92 -10.58
C SER A 25 -9.81 21.81 -9.08
N LEU A 26 -8.96 20.87 -8.63
CA LEU A 26 -8.65 20.66 -7.21
C LEU A 26 -7.45 21.51 -6.75
N PRO A 27 -7.45 21.99 -5.48
CA PRO A 27 -6.31 22.73 -4.96
C PRO A 27 -5.00 21.91 -5.04
N PRO A 28 -3.86 22.52 -5.42
CA PRO A 28 -2.59 21.81 -5.65
C PRO A 28 -2.07 21.00 -4.46
N ASP A 29 -2.39 21.43 -3.24
CA ASP A 29 -1.92 20.81 -1.99
C ASP A 29 -3.05 20.03 -1.28
N SER A 30 -4.17 19.78 -1.95
CA SER A 30 -5.34 19.16 -1.32
C SER A 30 -5.18 17.66 -1.12
N ARG A 31 -5.80 17.17 -0.05
CA ARG A 31 -6.08 15.75 0.19
C ARG A 31 -6.71 15.09 -1.04
N ALA A 32 -7.67 15.75 -1.68
CA ALA A 32 -8.39 15.21 -2.84
C ALA A 32 -7.45 14.89 -4.00
N ARG A 33 -6.48 15.76 -4.25
CA ARG A 33 -5.47 15.59 -5.30
C ARG A 33 -4.50 14.45 -4.97
N ALA A 34 -4.03 14.36 -3.72
CA ALA A 34 -3.22 13.23 -3.23
C ALA A 34 -3.94 11.88 -3.37
N ARG A 35 -5.22 11.81 -2.96
CA ARG A 35 -6.08 10.63 -3.13
C ARG A 35 -6.19 10.22 -4.59
N LEU A 36 -6.55 11.14 -5.49
CA LEU A 36 -6.73 10.83 -6.92
C LEU A 36 -5.47 10.25 -7.53
N LEU A 37 -4.31 10.82 -7.21
CA LEU A 37 -3.03 10.30 -7.69
C LEU A 37 -2.77 8.89 -7.18
N SER A 38 -3.04 8.61 -5.89
CA SER A 38 -2.93 7.27 -5.32
C SER A 38 -3.87 6.26 -5.99
N CYS A 39 -5.13 6.63 -6.23
CA CYS A 39 -6.11 5.79 -6.93
C CYS A 39 -5.76 5.52 -8.40
N GLN A 40 -4.95 6.36 -9.03
CA GLN A 40 -4.46 6.18 -10.40
C GLN A 40 -3.32 5.13 -10.51
N GLY A 41 -2.81 4.65 -9.37
CA GLY A 41 -1.68 3.74 -9.34
C GLY A 41 -1.94 2.35 -9.92
N PRO A 42 -0.86 1.59 -10.23
CA PRO A 42 -0.99 0.19 -10.59
C PRO A 42 -1.77 -0.57 -9.52
N LEU A 43 -2.74 -1.37 -9.97
CA LEU A 43 -3.59 -2.24 -9.15
C LEU A 43 -4.54 -1.55 -8.13
N SER A 44 -4.57 -0.20 -8.05
CA SER A 44 -5.38 0.56 -7.08
C SER A 44 -6.88 0.26 -7.07
N SER A 45 -7.40 -0.21 -8.19
CA SER A 45 -8.82 -0.57 -8.35
C SER A 45 -9.05 -2.05 -8.67
N GLY A 46 -8.02 -2.91 -8.55
CA GLY A 46 -8.12 -4.33 -8.92
C GLY A 46 -9.18 -5.09 -8.12
N TRP A 47 -9.49 -4.62 -6.91
CA TRP A 47 -10.54 -5.16 -6.05
C TRP A 47 -11.96 -4.98 -6.62
N LEU A 48 -12.20 -4.02 -7.51
CA LEU A 48 -13.51 -3.82 -8.15
C LEU A 48 -13.84 -4.91 -9.17
N SER A 49 -12.79 -5.52 -9.76
CA SER A 49 -12.90 -6.60 -10.75
C SER A 49 -12.50 -7.96 -10.19
N ALA A 50 -12.19 -8.04 -8.90
CA ALA A 50 -11.79 -9.28 -8.25
C ALA A 50 -13.01 -10.20 -8.09
N ILE A 51 -12.84 -11.48 -8.44
CA ILE A 51 -13.89 -12.50 -8.23
C ILE A 51 -13.87 -12.89 -6.74
N PRO A 52 -15.00 -12.80 -6.01
CA PRO A 52 -15.09 -13.20 -4.61
C PRO A 52 -15.10 -14.73 -4.49
N SER A 53 -13.96 -15.37 -4.73
CA SER A 53 -13.83 -16.83 -4.77
C SER A 53 -13.64 -17.47 -3.38
N SER A 54 -13.50 -16.66 -2.33
CA SER A 54 -13.43 -17.10 -0.93
C SER A 54 -13.75 -15.95 0.01
N ASP A 55 -14.04 -16.24 1.28
CA ASP A 55 -14.31 -15.22 2.30
C ASP A 55 -13.17 -14.20 2.41
N SER A 56 -11.92 -14.66 2.30
CA SER A 56 -10.74 -13.78 2.32
C SER A 56 -10.59 -12.86 1.11
N LYS A 57 -11.30 -13.17 0.02
CA LYS A 57 -11.34 -12.40 -1.23
C LYS A 57 -12.69 -11.67 -1.40
N THR A 58 -13.50 -11.60 -0.33
CA THR A 58 -14.84 -11.00 -0.34
C THR A 58 -14.89 -9.77 0.56
N LEU A 59 -15.62 -8.74 0.11
CA LEU A 59 -16.00 -7.59 0.94
C LEU A 59 -17.50 -7.65 1.19
N ASN A 60 -17.92 -7.51 2.44
CA ASN A 60 -19.34 -7.33 2.74
C ASN A 60 -19.82 -5.93 2.30
N ASN A 61 -21.15 -5.71 2.29
CA ASN A 61 -21.75 -4.46 1.84
C ASN A 61 -21.18 -3.21 2.55
N PHE A 62 -20.88 -3.32 3.84
CA PHE A 62 -20.32 -2.21 4.62
C PHE A 62 -18.89 -1.89 4.20
N GLN A 63 -18.04 -2.92 4.08
CA GLN A 63 -16.65 -2.80 3.65
C GLN A 63 -16.54 -2.27 2.22
N TYR A 64 -17.37 -2.78 1.30
CA TYR A 64 -17.42 -2.35 -0.09
C TYR A 64 -17.78 -0.86 -0.17
N ARG A 65 -18.85 -0.43 0.53
CA ARG A 65 -19.24 0.99 0.59
C ARG A 65 -18.13 1.88 1.15
N HIS A 66 -17.43 1.44 2.20
CA HIS A 66 -16.30 2.16 2.77
C HIS A 66 -15.13 2.28 1.79
N ALA A 67 -14.78 1.19 1.10
CA ALA A 67 -13.72 1.18 0.10
C ALA A 67 -14.06 2.13 -1.07
N VAL A 68 -15.29 2.06 -1.60
CA VAL A 68 -15.76 2.98 -2.65
C VAL A 68 -15.74 4.43 -2.17
N ALA A 69 -16.28 4.72 -0.98
CA ALA A 69 -16.29 6.08 -0.44
C ALA A 69 -14.87 6.64 -0.25
N GLY A 70 -13.94 5.81 0.24
CA GLY A 70 -12.52 6.14 0.32
C GLY A 70 -11.92 6.46 -1.04
N CYS A 71 -12.16 5.61 -2.06
CA CYS A 71 -11.71 5.82 -3.43
C CYS A 71 -12.30 7.08 -4.06
N LEU A 72 -13.56 7.42 -3.78
CA LEU A 72 -14.25 8.60 -4.31
C LEU A 72 -13.97 9.88 -3.50
N GLY A 73 -13.42 9.77 -2.29
CA GLY A 73 -13.21 10.89 -1.39
C GLY A 73 -14.50 11.41 -0.76
N ILE A 74 -15.49 10.54 -0.56
CA ILE A 74 -16.76 10.86 0.09
C ILE A 74 -16.58 10.75 1.61
N ALA A 75 -17.16 11.68 2.35
CA ALA A 75 -17.16 11.64 3.81
C ALA A 75 -17.86 10.36 4.31
N LEU A 76 -17.26 9.66 5.27
CA LEU A 76 -17.79 8.43 5.83
C LEU A 76 -18.86 8.80 6.87
N PRO A 77 -20.13 8.42 6.71
CA PRO A 77 -21.21 8.82 7.64
C PRO A 77 -20.97 8.37 9.09
N HIS A 78 -20.15 7.34 9.30
CA HIS A 78 -19.84 6.83 10.64
C HIS A 78 -18.61 7.54 11.25
N ALA A 79 -17.76 8.16 10.42
CA ALA A 79 -16.66 9.01 10.88
C ALA A 79 -17.13 10.44 11.22
N THR A 80 -18.34 10.84 10.79
CA THR A 80 -18.91 12.16 11.05
C THR A 80 -19.60 12.29 12.41
N VAL A 81 -19.82 11.19 13.14
CA VAL A 81 -20.11 11.29 14.57
C VAL A 81 -18.78 11.71 15.20
N SER A 82 -18.70 12.83 15.91
CA SER A 82 -17.45 13.31 16.52
C SER A 82 -16.90 12.24 17.47
N GLN A 83 -15.98 11.43 16.96
CA GLN A 83 -15.32 10.36 17.69
C GLN A 83 -13.87 10.80 17.88
N ARG A 84 -13.46 10.94 19.15
CA ARG A 84 -12.04 10.93 19.46
C ARG A 84 -11.56 9.48 19.37
N CYS A 85 -10.45 9.26 18.70
CA CYS A 85 -9.77 7.98 18.76
C CYS A 85 -9.28 7.71 20.18
N ILE A 86 -9.04 6.45 20.54
CA ILE A 86 -8.44 6.06 21.84
C ILE A 86 -7.05 6.70 22.07
N CYS A 87 -6.40 7.21 21.02
CA CYS A 87 -5.16 7.98 21.14
C CYS A 87 -5.40 9.45 21.52
N GLY A 88 -6.66 9.87 21.72
CA GLY A 88 -7.08 11.26 21.95
C GLY A 88 -7.20 12.13 20.70
N GLY A 89 -6.74 11.64 19.55
CA GLY A 89 -6.73 12.35 18.27
C GLY A 89 -8.12 12.47 17.65
N GLU A 90 -8.35 13.57 16.95
CA GLU A 90 -9.58 13.79 16.20
C GLU A 90 -9.62 12.90 14.95
N VAL A 91 -10.79 12.29 14.72
CA VAL A 91 -11.07 11.52 13.52
C VAL A 91 -11.72 12.46 12.52
N ASP A 92 -11.06 12.67 11.38
CA ASP A 92 -11.62 13.46 10.31
C ASP A 92 -12.78 12.72 9.62
N LYS A 93 -13.62 13.48 8.91
CA LYS A 93 -14.79 12.94 8.21
C LYS A 93 -14.49 11.88 7.15
N PHE A 94 -13.22 11.71 6.73
CA PHE A 94 -12.80 10.69 5.79
C PHE A 94 -12.10 9.50 6.46
N GLY A 95 -11.83 9.58 7.76
CA GLY A 95 -11.15 8.54 8.52
C GLY A 95 -9.66 8.40 8.24
N ASP A 96 -9.00 9.43 7.67
CA ASP A 96 -7.54 9.43 7.41
C ASP A 96 -6.75 9.11 8.68
N HIS A 97 -7.22 9.58 9.84
CA HIS A 97 -6.64 9.30 11.15
C HIS A 97 -6.40 7.79 11.39
N PHE A 98 -7.37 6.93 11.04
CA PHE A 98 -7.28 5.49 11.32
C PHE A 98 -6.17 4.78 10.52
N TYR A 99 -5.74 5.36 9.41
CA TYR A 99 -4.64 4.79 8.62
C TYR A 99 -3.25 5.08 9.20
N VAL A 100 -3.13 6.08 10.08
CA VAL A 100 -1.85 6.59 10.58
C VAL A 100 -1.71 6.51 12.10
N CYS A 101 -2.81 6.27 12.81
CA CYS A 101 -2.81 6.13 14.26
C CYS A 101 -1.94 4.96 14.71
N HIS A 102 -1.06 5.22 15.68
CA HIS A 102 -0.17 4.21 16.27
C HIS A 102 -0.85 3.46 17.43
N THR A 103 -1.86 4.05 18.06
CA THR A 103 -2.54 3.47 19.24
C THR A 103 -3.73 2.60 18.86
N GLY A 104 -4.52 3.01 17.85
CA GLY A 104 -5.80 2.40 17.48
C GLY A 104 -5.73 0.99 16.89
N ARG A 105 -4.54 0.38 16.80
CA ARG A 105 -4.26 -0.96 16.22
C ARG A 105 -4.64 -1.15 14.74
N GLU A 106 -5.51 -0.34 14.15
CA GLU A 106 -5.93 -0.44 12.75
C GLU A 106 -4.76 -0.47 11.76
N ARG A 107 -3.72 0.33 12.02
CA ARG A 107 -2.47 0.30 11.23
C ARG A 107 -1.79 -1.07 11.29
N VAL A 108 -1.67 -1.66 12.48
CA VAL A 108 -1.05 -2.97 12.71
C VAL A 108 -1.90 -4.09 12.11
N THR A 109 -3.23 -4.04 12.27
CA THR A 109 -4.16 -5.01 11.68
C THR A 109 -4.02 -5.05 10.16
N ARG A 110 -4.01 -3.89 9.49
CA ARG A 110 -3.81 -3.79 8.04
C ARG A 110 -2.45 -4.32 7.61
N HIS A 111 -1.40 -3.97 8.34
CA HIS A 111 -0.06 -4.48 8.11
C HIS A 111 -0.03 -6.02 8.15
N ASN A 112 -0.57 -6.61 9.22
CA ASN A 112 -0.60 -8.05 9.41
C ASN A 112 -1.44 -8.76 8.33
N ASN A 113 -2.57 -8.16 7.94
CA ASN A 113 -3.40 -8.68 6.85
C ASN A 113 -2.64 -8.67 5.51
N MET A 114 -1.89 -7.61 5.22
CA MET A 114 -1.08 -7.53 4.01
C MET A 114 0.10 -8.51 4.04
N ARG A 115 0.81 -8.65 5.17
CA ARG A 115 1.83 -9.70 5.37
C ARG A 115 1.26 -11.09 5.11
N ASN A 116 0.12 -11.40 5.72
CA ASN A 116 -0.53 -12.70 5.55
C ASN A 116 -1.01 -12.93 4.11
N LEU A 117 -1.40 -11.86 3.38
CA LEU A 117 -1.69 -11.95 1.95
C LEU A 117 -0.46 -12.39 1.16
N PHE A 118 0.71 -11.79 1.39
CA PHE A 118 1.93 -12.21 0.70
C PHE A 118 2.35 -13.64 1.03
N VAL A 119 2.17 -14.09 2.28
CA VAL A 119 2.38 -15.50 2.66
C VAL A 119 1.48 -16.43 1.86
N ARG A 120 0.21 -16.07 1.66
CA ARG A 120 -0.72 -16.85 0.83
C ARG A 120 -0.32 -16.84 -0.64
N ILE A 121 0.11 -15.70 -1.18
CA ILE A 121 0.59 -15.61 -2.56
C ILE A 121 1.83 -16.49 -2.76
N LEU A 122 2.77 -16.50 -1.80
CA LEU A 122 3.93 -17.38 -1.81
C LEU A 122 3.52 -18.85 -1.79
N ALA A 123 2.58 -19.23 -0.93
CA ALA A 123 2.04 -20.59 -0.88
C ALA A 123 1.31 -20.99 -2.19
N GLU A 124 0.53 -20.08 -2.80
CA GLU A 124 -0.10 -20.30 -4.12
C GLU A 124 0.96 -20.48 -5.23
N ALA A 125 2.18 -19.97 -5.04
CA ALA A 125 3.33 -20.15 -5.93
C ALA A 125 4.30 -21.28 -5.48
N ASP A 126 3.85 -22.15 -4.58
CA ASP A 126 4.62 -23.27 -4.01
C ASP A 126 5.95 -22.83 -3.36
N VAL A 127 5.94 -21.66 -2.72
CA VAL A 127 7.07 -21.12 -1.94
C VAL A 127 6.74 -21.19 -0.45
N PRO A 128 7.39 -22.10 0.30
CA PRO A 128 7.27 -22.09 1.76
C PRO A 128 7.89 -20.81 2.32
N SER A 129 7.26 -20.26 3.36
CA SER A 129 7.72 -19.02 3.99
C SER A 129 7.55 -19.04 5.50
N ASN A 130 8.46 -18.34 6.18
CA ASN A 130 8.44 -18.15 7.63
C ASN A 130 8.10 -16.69 7.92
N VAL A 131 7.26 -16.44 8.92
CA VAL A 131 6.81 -15.09 9.29
C VAL A 131 7.48 -14.60 10.57
N GLU A 132 7.67 -13.28 10.66
CA GLU A 132 8.17 -12.62 11.87
C GLU A 132 9.49 -13.24 12.36
N VAL A 133 10.44 -13.50 11.45
CA VAL A 133 11.67 -14.22 11.78
C VAL A 133 12.67 -13.27 12.46
N PRO A 134 13.26 -13.63 13.62
CA PRO A 134 14.32 -12.83 14.22
C PRO A 134 15.53 -12.74 13.29
N VAL A 135 15.99 -11.53 12.95
CA VAL A 135 17.07 -11.32 11.98
C VAL A 135 18.39 -12.00 12.42
N GLN A 136 18.64 -12.04 13.73
CA GLN A 136 19.80 -12.70 14.31
C GLN A 136 19.81 -14.22 14.05
N SER A 137 18.64 -14.87 13.99
CA SER A 137 18.54 -16.30 13.68
C SER A 137 18.92 -16.63 12.24
N LEU A 138 18.94 -15.63 11.36
CA LEU A 138 19.35 -15.72 9.97
C LEU A 138 20.82 -15.29 9.77
N GLY A 139 21.56 -15.03 10.86
CA GLY A 139 22.92 -14.50 10.77
C GLY A 139 22.98 -13.03 10.29
N VAL A 140 21.86 -12.31 10.33
CA VAL A 140 21.77 -10.90 9.92
C VAL A 140 21.80 -10.00 11.14
N SER A 141 22.71 -9.02 11.15
CA SER A 141 22.72 -7.97 12.17
C SER A 141 21.47 -7.11 12.08
N ALA A 142 20.83 -6.85 13.22
CA ALA A 142 19.73 -5.90 13.28
C ALA A 142 20.19 -4.50 12.88
N PRO A 143 19.34 -3.72 12.19
CA PRO A 143 19.74 -2.41 11.67
C PRO A 143 19.79 -1.32 12.75
N ASP A 144 19.06 -1.49 13.84
CA ASP A 144 19.02 -0.60 15.00
C ASP A 144 18.52 -1.37 16.24
N ASP A 145 18.50 -0.73 17.41
CA ASP A 145 18.07 -1.32 18.69
C ASP A 145 16.54 -1.35 18.88
N ASN A 146 15.75 -0.88 17.91
CA ASN A 146 14.30 -0.88 18.05
C ASN A 146 13.79 -2.33 18.05
N PRO A 147 12.93 -2.74 19.01
CA PRO A 147 12.38 -4.09 19.06
C PRO A 147 11.66 -4.52 17.77
N ASN A 148 11.02 -3.58 17.07
CA ASN A 148 10.33 -3.84 15.80
C ASN A 148 11.30 -4.08 14.63
N SER A 149 12.57 -3.72 14.78
CA SER A 149 13.61 -3.95 13.77
C SER A 149 14.33 -5.28 13.92
N GLN A 150 14.10 -5.98 15.02
CA GLN A 150 14.75 -7.26 15.33
C GLN A 150 14.15 -8.42 14.53
N ARG A 151 13.07 -8.18 13.78
CA ARG A 151 12.34 -9.20 13.04
C ARG A 151 12.09 -8.74 11.61
N ILE A 152 12.22 -9.68 10.67
CA ILE A 152 11.76 -9.49 9.30
C ILE A 152 10.35 -10.08 9.15
N HIS A 153 9.50 -9.44 8.35
CA HIS A 153 8.11 -9.88 8.22
C HIS A 153 7.98 -11.26 7.57
N ILE A 154 8.75 -11.53 6.50
CA ILE A 154 8.72 -12.81 5.79
C ILE A 154 10.14 -13.19 5.35
N TYR A 155 10.52 -14.43 5.60
CA TYR A 155 11.68 -15.10 5.01
C TYR A 155 11.22 -16.25 4.12
N CYS A 156 11.80 -16.39 2.95
CA CYS A 156 11.53 -17.50 2.03
C CYS A 156 12.73 -17.77 1.12
N VAL A 157 12.76 -18.97 0.53
CA VAL A 157 13.76 -19.35 -0.48
C VAL A 157 13.05 -19.51 -1.81
N ILE A 158 13.50 -18.77 -2.82
CA ILE A 158 12.93 -18.80 -4.18
C ILE A 158 14.06 -19.12 -5.14
N ASP A 159 13.94 -20.26 -5.81
CA ASP A 159 14.89 -20.74 -6.83
C ASP A 159 16.34 -20.75 -6.32
N GLY A 160 16.54 -21.21 -5.08
CA GLY A 160 17.85 -21.32 -4.44
C GLY A 160 18.41 -20.02 -3.87
N HIS A 161 17.62 -18.93 -3.86
CA HIS A 161 18.01 -17.65 -3.27
C HIS A 161 17.18 -17.32 -2.04
N ASP A 162 17.84 -16.85 -0.99
CA ASP A 162 17.22 -16.39 0.24
C ASP A 162 16.65 -14.97 0.09
N TYR A 163 15.37 -14.80 0.42
CA TYR A 163 14.66 -13.53 0.36
C TYR A 163 14.20 -13.07 1.74
N LEU A 164 14.42 -11.78 2.00
CA LEU A 164 13.88 -11.05 3.15
C LEU A 164 12.85 -10.06 2.65
N LEU A 165 11.58 -10.28 2.97
CA LEU A 165 10.49 -9.43 2.53
C LEU A 165 9.94 -8.63 3.70
N ASP A 166 9.75 -7.34 3.49
CA ASP A 166 9.21 -6.44 4.51
C ASP A 166 8.03 -5.63 3.97
N VAL A 167 6.85 -5.88 4.53
CA VAL A 167 5.61 -5.17 4.19
C VAL A 167 5.56 -3.76 4.79
N THR A 168 5.15 -2.80 3.96
CA THR A 168 4.84 -1.44 4.42
C THR A 168 3.63 -0.87 3.68
N ILE A 169 2.70 -0.26 4.42
CA ILE A 169 1.55 0.44 3.85
C ILE A 169 1.59 1.90 4.28
N ALA A 170 1.66 2.80 3.31
CA ALA A 170 1.71 4.23 3.52
C ALA A 170 0.36 4.90 3.21
N HIS A 171 -0.02 5.90 4.01
CA HIS A 171 -1.24 6.67 3.76
C HIS A 171 -0.90 8.07 3.22
N PRO A 172 -1.29 8.40 1.99
CA PRO A 172 -0.84 9.63 1.31
C PRO A 172 -1.65 10.88 1.70
N CYS A 173 -2.71 10.73 2.50
CA CYS A 173 -3.64 11.80 2.83
C CYS A 173 -3.55 12.20 4.30
N ARG A 174 -3.87 13.47 4.55
CA ARG A 174 -4.15 14.04 5.86
C ARG A 174 -5.35 14.99 5.72
N PRO A 175 -6.06 15.31 6.82
CA PRO A 175 -7.14 16.28 6.78
C PRO A 175 -6.63 17.66 6.34
N ASP A 176 -7.34 18.31 5.40
CA ASP A 176 -6.94 19.62 4.86
C ASP A 176 -7.02 20.74 5.91
N ASP A 177 -7.94 20.60 6.87
CA ASP A 177 -8.20 21.49 8.00
C ASP A 177 -7.40 21.14 9.26
N SER A 178 -6.47 20.20 9.17
CA SER A 178 -5.65 19.79 10.30
C SER A 178 -4.81 20.96 10.88
N PRO A 179 -4.82 21.17 12.21
CA PRO A 179 -3.98 22.19 12.84
C PRO A 179 -2.49 21.80 12.88
N ILE A 180 -2.16 20.53 12.65
CA ILE A 180 -0.78 20.02 12.66
C ILE A 180 -0.04 20.43 11.37
N PRO A 181 1.02 21.27 11.44
CA PRO A 181 1.70 21.77 10.23
C PRO A 181 2.27 20.68 9.32
N PHE A 182 2.76 19.59 9.91
CA PHE A 182 3.30 18.44 9.16
C PHE A 182 2.25 17.80 8.24
N HIS A 183 0.96 17.84 8.58
CA HIS A 183 -0.10 17.25 7.76
C HIS A 183 -0.21 17.92 6.39
N ARG A 184 -0.07 19.25 6.34
CA ARG A 184 -0.06 20.01 5.08
C ARG A 184 1.14 19.64 4.20
N THR A 185 2.30 19.41 4.81
CA THR A 185 3.50 18.96 4.09
C THR A 185 3.30 17.58 3.46
N VAL A 186 2.63 16.65 4.16
CA VAL A 186 2.30 15.33 3.61
C VAL A 186 1.37 15.46 2.40
N ASN A 187 0.29 16.23 2.50
CA ASN A 187 -0.63 16.43 1.38
C ASN A 187 0.07 17.08 0.20
N ARG A 188 0.81 18.18 0.40
CA ARG A 188 1.60 18.84 -0.64
C ARG A 188 2.52 17.87 -1.38
N ARG A 189 3.32 17.11 -0.62
CA ARG A 189 4.24 16.13 -1.20
C ARG A 189 3.49 15.05 -1.99
N SER A 190 2.32 14.64 -1.54
CA SER A 190 1.55 13.56 -2.18
C SER A 190 0.68 14.04 -3.35
N ALA A 191 0.36 15.34 -3.39
CA ALA A 191 -0.51 15.97 -4.39
C ALA A 191 0.22 16.57 -5.59
N GLN A 192 1.51 16.88 -5.47
CA GLN A 192 2.26 17.62 -6.49
C GLN A 192 3.15 16.76 -7.41
N VAL A 193 3.54 15.56 -6.99
CA VAL A 193 4.36 14.63 -7.81
C VAL A 193 3.49 13.55 -8.46
N PRO A 194 3.97 12.89 -9.53
CA PRO A 194 3.33 11.68 -10.05
C PRO A 194 3.15 10.71 -8.87
N GLY A 195 1.90 10.36 -8.55
CA GLY A 195 1.58 9.80 -7.23
C GLY A 195 2.35 8.53 -6.87
N GLY A 196 2.16 8.10 -5.62
CA GLY A 196 2.96 7.02 -5.06
C GLY A 196 4.13 7.51 -4.23
N LYS A 197 4.29 8.83 -4.06
CA LYS A 197 5.42 9.42 -3.33
C LYS A 197 5.48 8.94 -1.88
N THR A 198 4.33 8.75 -1.24
CA THR A 198 4.28 8.31 0.15
C THR A 198 4.77 6.87 0.28
N ALA A 199 4.33 5.98 -0.62
CA ALA A 199 4.86 4.61 -0.65
C ALA A 199 6.31 4.54 -1.14
N GLU A 200 6.75 5.43 -2.03
CA GLU A 200 8.15 5.52 -2.47
C GLU A 200 9.08 5.88 -1.31
N LEU A 201 8.70 6.86 -0.47
CA LEU A 201 9.46 7.20 0.72
C LEU A 201 9.48 6.04 1.71
N ALA A 202 8.34 5.40 1.95
CA ALA A 202 8.27 4.23 2.84
C ALA A 202 9.08 3.02 2.31
N GLU A 203 9.10 2.82 0.99
CA GLU A 203 9.92 1.82 0.31
C GLU A 203 11.41 2.13 0.48
N LYS A 204 11.82 3.38 0.23
CA LYS A 204 13.19 3.84 0.41
C LYS A 204 13.66 3.69 1.86
N ASP A 205 12.84 4.11 2.83
CA ASP A 205 13.17 3.99 4.25
C ASP A 205 13.43 2.53 4.65
N LYS A 206 12.66 1.59 4.07
CA LYS A 206 12.87 0.14 4.30
C LYS A 206 14.14 -0.37 3.63
N ILE A 207 14.43 0.05 2.40
CA ILE A 207 15.67 -0.32 1.69
C ILE A 207 16.89 0.21 2.44
N ASP A 208 16.89 1.50 2.79
CA ASP A 208 18.01 2.15 3.47
C ASP A 208 18.25 1.49 4.85
N LYS A 209 17.18 1.03 5.50
CA LYS A 209 17.24 0.37 6.81
C LYS A 209 17.73 -1.08 6.76
N TYR A 210 17.15 -1.92 5.92
CA TYR A 210 17.39 -3.38 5.95
C TYR A 210 18.26 -3.88 4.79
N GLY A 211 18.34 -3.14 3.69
CA GLY A 211 19.08 -3.54 2.50
C GLY A 211 20.56 -3.82 2.74
N PRO A 212 21.31 -2.91 3.41
CA PRO A 212 22.75 -3.10 3.63
C PRO A 212 23.09 -4.37 4.42
N THR A 213 22.40 -4.62 5.54
CA THR A 213 22.67 -5.80 6.39
C THR A 213 22.20 -7.10 5.74
N ALA A 214 21.06 -7.08 5.05
CA ALA A 214 20.58 -8.21 4.26
C ALA A 214 21.58 -8.60 3.16
N GLN A 215 22.05 -7.62 2.37
CA GLN A 215 23.00 -7.87 1.29
C GLN A 215 24.34 -8.38 1.80
N ALA A 216 24.86 -7.80 2.89
CA ALA A 216 26.11 -8.25 3.51
C ALA A 216 26.05 -9.72 3.96
N ALA A 217 24.87 -10.20 4.36
CA ALA A 217 24.63 -11.59 4.74
C ALA A 217 24.16 -12.49 3.57
N GLY A 218 24.17 -12.00 2.33
CA GLY A 218 23.84 -12.78 1.13
C GLY A 218 22.36 -12.87 0.78
N PHE A 219 21.48 -12.16 1.50
CA PHE A 219 20.04 -12.16 1.25
C PHE A 219 19.61 -11.15 0.18
N ARG A 220 18.53 -11.46 -0.53
CA ARG A 220 17.81 -10.51 -1.39
C ARG A 220 16.71 -9.82 -0.60
N PHE A 221 16.89 -8.53 -0.32
CA PHE A 221 15.86 -7.73 0.35
C PHE A 221 14.83 -7.18 -0.64
N VAL A 222 13.54 -7.35 -0.34
CA VAL A 222 12.44 -6.81 -1.15
C VAL A 222 11.43 -6.07 -0.26
N PRO A 223 11.31 -4.73 -0.40
CA PRO A 223 10.23 -3.99 0.24
C PRO A 223 8.91 -4.24 -0.50
N LEU A 224 7.90 -4.69 0.25
CA LEU A 224 6.55 -4.91 -0.24
C LEU A 224 5.68 -3.71 0.14
N ALA A 225 5.78 -2.65 -0.66
CA ALA A 225 5.25 -1.33 -0.36
C ALA A 225 3.98 -1.02 -1.16
N ALA A 226 2.97 -0.48 -0.46
CA ALA A 226 1.71 -0.04 -1.06
C ALA A 226 1.18 1.25 -0.41
N GLU A 227 0.29 1.95 -1.11
CA GLU A 227 -0.54 3.00 -0.53
C GLU A 227 -1.91 2.46 -0.13
N THR A 228 -2.56 3.10 0.85
CA THR A 228 -3.88 2.68 1.35
C THR A 228 -4.99 2.69 0.31
N PHE A 229 -4.88 3.50 -0.75
CA PHE A 229 -5.84 3.52 -1.86
C PHE A 229 -5.51 2.50 -2.95
N GLY A 230 -4.59 1.57 -2.68
CA GLY A 230 -4.32 0.39 -3.48
C GLY A 230 -3.19 0.52 -4.49
N ARG A 231 -2.40 1.62 -4.48
CA ARG A 231 -1.22 1.72 -5.37
C ARG A 231 -0.10 0.84 -4.85
N TRP A 232 0.39 -0.08 -5.66
CA TRP A 232 1.57 -0.88 -5.33
C TRP A 232 2.82 -0.23 -5.90
N ARG A 233 3.95 -0.38 -5.20
CA ARG A 233 5.25 0.07 -5.71
C ARG A 233 5.81 -0.89 -6.74
N GLU A 234 6.67 -0.37 -7.61
CA GLU A 234 7.24 -1.10 -8.74
C GLU A 234 7.95 -2.38 -8.28
N LYS A 235 8.81 -2.32 -7.25
CA LYS A 235 9.48 -3.52 -6.72
C LYS A 235 8.52 -4.58 -6.23
N THR A 236 7.37 -4.17 -5.67
CA THR A 236 6.34 -5.10 -5.22
C THR A 236 5.62 -5.75 -6.41
N VAL A 237 5.31 -4.98 -7.45
CA VAL A 237 4.72 -5.49 -8.69
C VAL A 237 5.69 -6.41 -9.43
N ASP A 238 6.97 -6.06 -9.50
CA ASP A 238 7.99 -6.87 -10.15
C ASP A 238 8.24 -8.19 -9.39
N PHE A 239 8.21 -8.14 -8.05
CA PHE A 239 8.26 -9.36 -7.24
C PHE A 239 7.07 -10.28 -7.53
N LEU A 240 5.85 -9.74 -7.64
CA LEU A 240 4.67 -10.53 -8.00
C LEU A 240 4.75 -11.11 -9.43
N LYS A 241 5.24 -10.33 -10.40
CA LYS A 241 5.42 -10.82 -11.78
C LYS A 241 6.44 -11.95 -11.82
N MET A 242 7.57 -11.78 -11.12
CA MET A 242 8.59 -12.82 -10.98
C MET A 242 7.96 -14.10 -10.43
N LEU A 243 7.18 -14.01 -9.35
CA LEU A 243 6.47 -15.18 -8.80
C LEU A 243 5.47 -15.80 -9.79
N ALA A 244 4.72 -14.99 -10.53
CA ALA A 244 3.73 -15.47 -11.49
C ALA A 244 4.33 -16.14 -12.73
N GLU A 245 5.56 -15.76 -13.10
CA GLU A 245 6.30 -16.34 -14.22
C GLU A 245 7.08 -17.61 -13.82
N ARG A 246 7.19 -17.90 -12.51
CA ARG A 246 7.82 -19.14 -12.04
C ARG A 246 7.04 -20.36 -12.49
N LYS A 247 7.78 -21.33 -13.00
CA LYS A 247 7.28 -22.70 -13.15
C LYS A 247 7.44 -23.38 -11.80
N PRO A 248 6.40 -24.04 -11.25
CA PRO A 248 6.57 -24.89 -10.07
C PRO A 248 7.70 -25.89 -10.34
N LEU A 249 8.54 -26.13 -9.34
CA LEU A 249 9.49 -27.24 -9.42
C LEU A 249 8.66 -28.52 -9.52
N ALA A 250 8.81 -29.23 -10.63
CA ALA A 250 8.10 -30.48 -10.92
C ALA A 250 8.50 -31.59 -9.95
#